data_AF-O73923-F1
#
_entry.id   AF-O73923-F1
#
_cell.length_a   1.000
_cell.length_b   1.000
_cell.length_c   1.000
_cell.angle_alpha   90.00
_cell.angle_beta   90.00
_cell.angle_gamma   90.00
#
_symmetry.space_group_name_H-M   'P 1'
#
loop_
_entity.id
_entity.type
_entity.pdbx_description
1 polymer ?
#
loop_
_entity_poly.entity_id
_entity_poly.type
_entity_poly.pdbx_seq_one_letter_code
_entity_poly.pdbx_strand_id
1 'polypeptide(L)'
;PLRFTRIYSDIADIMISFGTRNHGDSYPFDGPDGTLAHAFSPGADIGGDAHFDDDESFSFSSTRGYNLFLVAVPALRHYLPA
;
A
#
# COMPACT_ATOMS: atom_id res chain seq x y z
N PRO A 1 -0.29 23.05 3.60
CA PRO A 1 -1.13 21.93 3.09
C PRO A 1 -0.22 20.86 2.50
N LEU A 2 -0.57 19.57 2.63
CA LEU A 2 0.21 18.47 2.03
C LEU A 2 0.09 18.50 0.50
N ARG A 3 1.17 18.12 -0.17
CA ARG A 3 1.24 17.99 -1.63
C ARG A 3 1.89 16.66 -1.98
N PHE A 4 1.21 15.87 -2.79
CA PHE A 4 1.73 14.60 -3.27
C PHE A 4 2.22 14.79 -4.71
N THR A 5 3.44 14.34 -4.98
CA THR A 5 4.04 14.35 -6.32
C THR A 5 4.49 12.95 -6.63
N ARG A 6 4.02 12.40 -7.75
CA ARG A 6 4.49 11.10 -8.21
C ARG A 6 5.86 11.28 -8.86
N ILE A 7 6.84 10.52 -8.40
CA ILE A 7 8.11 10.33 -9.07
C ILE A 7 8.16 8.93 -9.69
N TYR A 8 9.00 8.74 -10.70
CA TYR A 8 9.14 7.49 -11.45
C TYR A 8 10.53 6.87 -11.35
N SER A 9 11.46 7.56 -10.70
CA SER A 9 12.84 7.15 -10.43
C SER A 9 13.21 7.57 -9.01
N ASP A 10 14.29 6.99 -8.50
CA ASP A 10 14.83 7.25 -7.17
C ASP A 10 13.92 6.73 -6.03
N ILE A 11 14.29 7.04 -4.79
CA ILE A 11 13.57 6.62 -3.58
C ILE A 11 12.58 7.74 -3.22
N ALA A 12 11.30 7.38 -3.15
CA ALA A 12 10.22 8.29 -2.76
C ALA A 12 9.99 8.25 -1.24
N ASP A 13 9.33 9.27 -0.69
CA ASP A 13 8.82 9.24 0.70
C ASP A 13 7.76 8.16 0.91
N ILE A 14 7.09 7.74 -0.18
CA ILE A 14 6.05 6.71 -0.19
C ILE A 14 6.32 5.81 -1.39
N MET A 15 6.89 4.63 -1.18
CA MET A 15 6.93 3.59 -2.21
C MET A 15 5.62 2.81 -2.19
N ILE A 16 5.08 2.52 -3.37
CA ILE A 16 3.90 1.68 -3.55
C ILE A 16 4.31 0.44 -4.31
N SER A 17 4.03 -0.74 -3.73
CA SER A 17 4.39 -2.02 -4.31
C SER A 17 3.24 -3.04 -4.17
N PHE A 18 3.27 -4.03 -5.06
CA PHE A 18 2.42 -5.21 -5.02
C PHE A 18 3.33 -6.41 -4.79
N GLY A 19 3.00 -7.27 -3.84
CA GLY A 19 3.79 -8.45 -3.49
C GLY A 19 2.91 -9.56 -2.96
N THR A 20 3.40 -10.80 -2.98
CA THR A 20 2.68 -11.96 -2.43
C THR A 20 3.45 -12.55 -1.27
N ARG A 21 2.73 -13.02 -0.25
CA ARG A 21 3.30 -13.71 0.93
C ARG A 21 4.54 -12.98 1.47
N ASN A 22 5.71 -13.61 1.46
CA ASN A 22 6.96 -12.95 1.82
C ASN A 22 7.44 -12.04 0.68
N HIS A 23 7.41 -10.73 0.93
CA HIS A 23 7.70 -9.70 -0.06
C HIS A 23 8.80 -8.71 0.39
N GLY A 24 9.67 -9.12 1.32
CA GLY A 24 10.90 -8.38 1.65
C GLY A 24 10.84 -7.54 2.92
N ASP A 25 9.72 -7.53 3.63
CA ASP A 25 9.60 -6.99 4.99
C ASP A 25 9.29 -8.10 6.02
N SER A 26 9.08 -7.72 7.28
CA SER A 26 8.76 -8.65 8.37
C SER A 26 7.26 -9.01 8.50
N TYR A 27 6.43 -8.57 7.56
CA TYR A 27 4.97 -8.67 7.61
C TYR A 27 4.45 -9.40 6.36
N PRO A 28 4.66 -10.71 6.24
CA PRO A 28 4.22 -11.44 5.05
C PRO A 28 2.68 -11.40 4.90
N PHE A 29 2.21 -11.33 3.66
CA PHE A 29 0.79 -11.50 3.35
C PHE A 29 0.32 -12.96 3.52
N ASP A 30 -0.98 -13.14 3.61
CA ASP A 30 -1.66 -14.41 3.86
C ASP A 30 -2.12 -15.15 2.60
N GLY A 31 -2.07 -14.51 1.43
CA GLY A 31 -2.56 -15.07 0.18
C GLY A 31 -3.99 -14.63 -0.09
N PRO A 32 -4.77 -15.38 -0.89
CA PRO A 32 -6.12 -14.94 -1.25
C PRO A 32 -7.03 -14.78 -0.04
N ASP A 33 -7.77 -13.67 -0.03
CA ASP A 33 -8.60 -13.20 1.08
C ASP A 33 -7.80 -12.87 2.37
N GLY A 34 -8.32 -11.92 3.16
CA GLY A 34 -7.73 -11.57 4.45
C GLY A 34 -6.99 -10.24 4.40
N THR A 35 -5.66 -10.25 4.48
CA THR A 35 -4.85 -9.04 4.59
C THR A 35 -4.64 -8.42 3.22
N LEU A 36 -5.48 -7.44 2.88
CA LEU A 36 -5.46 -6.82 1.55
C LEU A 36 -4.21 -5.95 1.30
N ALA A 37 -3.75 -5.26 2.34
CA ALA A 37 -2.65 -4.30 2.26
C ALA A 37 -2.17 -3.93 3.66
N HIS A 38 -0.94 -3.43 3.75
CA HIS A 38 -0.45 -2.73 4.93
C HIS A 38 0.36 -1.50 4.54
N ALA A 39 0.57 -0.62 5.51
CA ALA A 39 1.42 0.55 5.34
C ALA A 39 2.19 0.86 6.61
N PHE A 40 3.31 1.55 6.45
CA PHE A 40 4.16 1.97 7.54
C PHE A 40 3.94 3.44 7.87
N SER A 41 4.15 3.80 9.13
CA SER A 41 4.20 5.21 9.54
C SER A 41 5.35 5.93 8.84
N PRO A 42 5.24 7.25 8.58
CA PRO A 42 6.31 8.02 7.95
C PRO A 42 7.64 7.86 8.67
N GLY A 43 8.73 7.63 7.94
CA GLY A 43 10.05 7.39 8.51
C GLY A 43 11.14 7.19 7.47
N ALA A 44 12.30 6.71 7.91
CA ALA A 44 13.38 6.30 7.03
C ALA A 44 13.16 4.86 6.52
N ASP A 45 13.90 4.48 5.48
CA ASP A 45 13.87 3.14 4.87
C ASP A 45 12.46 2.78 4.38
N ILE A 46 11.85 1.71 4.93
CA ILE A 46 10.47 1.30 4.59
C ILE A 46 9.40 2.21 5.22
N GLY A 47 9.84 3.17 6.03
CA GLY A 47 8.98 4.07 6.79
C GLY A 47 8.14 4.93 5.88
N GLY A 48 6.91 4.50 5.65
CA GLY A 48 5.95 5.17 4.81
C GLY A 48 5.42 4.32 3.66
N ASP A 49 6.11 3.25 3.32
CA ASP A 49 5.73 2.43 2.19
C ASP A 49 4.35 1.80 2.40
N ALA A 50 3.64 1.60 1.28
CA ALA A 50 2.35 0.94 1.24
C ALA A 50 2.42 -0.26 0.31
N HIS A 51 2.15 -1.45 0.86
CA HIS A 51 2.22 -2.72 0.14
C HIS A 51 0.80 -3.28 0.00
N PHE A 52 0.51 -3.84 -1.17
CA PHE A 52 -0.77 -4.47 -1.50
C PHE A 52 -0.54 -5.96 -1.81
N ASP A 53 -1.43 -6.83 -1.32
CA ASP A 53 -1.31 -8.27 -1.57
C ASP A 53 -1.71 -8.61 -3.01
N ASP A 54 -0.75 -9.00 -3.83
CA ASP A 54 -0.96 -9.35 -5.24
C ASP A 54 -1.61 -10.73 -5.43
N ASP A 55 -1.82 -11.49 -4.35
CA ASP A 55 -2.72 -12.66 -4.36
C ASP A 55 -4.21 -12.22 -4.39
N GLU A 56 -4.50 -10.92 -4.16
CA GLU A 56 -5.86 -10.36 -4.18
C GLU A 56 -6.29 -9.79 -5.53
N SER A 57 -7.59 -9.93 -5.83
CA SER A 57 -8.16 -9.35 -7.05
C SER A 57 -8.59 -7.90 -6.84
N PHE A 58 -7.70 -6.95 -7.15
CA PHE A 58 -8.03 -5.53 -7.10
C PHE A 58 -8.74 -5.02 -8.36
N SER A 59 -9.69 -4.12 -8.17
CA SER A 59 -10.33 -3.36 -9.25
C SER A 59 -10.66 -1.94 -8.81
N PHE A 60 -11.01 -1.05 -9.73
CA PHE A 60 -11.50 0.29 -9.40
C PHE A 60 -13.01 0.47 -9.67
N SER A 61 -13.60 -0.36 -10.53
CA SER A 61 -14.98 -0.20 -11.01
C SER A 61 -15.78 -1.50 -11.04
N SER A 62 -15.18 -2.64 -10.64
CA SER A 62 -15.89 -3.91 -10.58
C SER A 62 -16.51 -4.11 -9.21
N THR A 63 -17.65 -4.79 -9.16
CA THR A 63 -18.23 -5.32 -7.92
C THR A 63 -17.62 -6.67 -7.51
N ARG A 64 -16.75 -7.23 -8.35
CA ARG A 64 -15.96 -8.43 -8.05
C ARG A 64 -14.54 -8.02 -7.64
N GLY A 65 -14.08 -8.58 -6.52
CA GLY A 65 -12.79 -8.26 -5.94
C GLY A 65 -12.83 -7.02 -5.03
N TYR A 66 -11.65 -6.52 -4.66
CA TYR A 66 -11.48 -5.41 -3.73
C TYR A 66 -11.27 -4.09 -4.47
N ASN A 67 -11.84 -3.01 -3.95
CA ASN A 67 -11.65 -1.69 -4.54
C ASN A 67 -10.30 -1.10 -4.10
N LEU A 68 -9.33 -1.01 -5.01
CA LEU A 68 -7.97 -0.55 -4.70
C LEU A 68 -7.95 0.85 -4.09
N PHE A 69 -8.83 1.76 -4.53
CA PHE A 69 -8.89 3.11 -3.99
C PHE A 69 -9.30 3.11 -2.52
N LEU A 70 -10.26 2.26 -2.15
CA LEU A 70 -10.71 2.15 -0.76
C LEU A 70 -9.65 1.51 0.15
N VAL A 71 -8.86 0.57 -0.37
CA VAL A 71 -7.77 -0.09 0.38
C VAL A 71 -6.56 0.85 0.53
N ALA A 72 -6.29 1.71 -0.46
CA ALA A 72 -5.18 2.66 -0.41
C ALA A 72 -5.41 3.85 0.55
N VAL A 73 -6.67 4.22 0.81
CA VAL A 73 -6.98 5.38 1.68
C VAL A 73 -6.51 5.18 3.14
N PRO A 74 -6.76 4.02 3.79
CA PRO A 74 -6.19 3.73 5.11
C PRO A 74 -4.66 3.81 5.14
N ALA A 75 -3.97 3.31 4.09
CA ALA A 75 -2.51 3.39 3.99
C ALA A 75 -2.01 4.84 3.94
N LEU A 76 -2.70 5.71 3.20
CA LEU A 76 -2.33 7.12 3.07
C LEU A 76 -2.78 7.98 4.26
N ARG A 77 -3.68 7.50 5.13
CA ARG A 77 -4.15 8.23 6.31
C ARG A 77 -3.00 8.55 7.27
N HIS A 78 -1.97 7.70 7.35
CA HIS A 78 -0.81 7.90 8.22
C HIS A 78 -0.01 9.18 7.91
N TYR A 79 -0.23 9.78 6.74
CA TYR A 79 0.42 11.00 6.29
C TYR A 79 -0.37 12.27 6.55
N LEU A 80 -1.66 12.15 6.88
CA LEU A 80 -2.54 13.29 7.05
C LEU A 80 -2.51 13.74 8.53
N PRO A 81 -2.38 15.05 8.82
CA PRO A 81 -2.64 15.55 10.16
C PRO A 81 -4.09 15.22 10.55
N ALA A 82 -4.28 14.83 11.82
CA ALA A 82 -5.59 14.55 12.40
C ALA A 82 -6.52 15.78 12.37
#